data_AF-A0A7C4H5G2-F1
#
_entry.id   AF-A0A7C4H5G2-F1
#
_cell.length_a   1.000
_cell.length_b   1.000
_cell.length_c   1.000
_cell.angle_alpha   90.00
_cell.angle_beta   90.00
_cell.angle_gamma   90.00
#
_symmetry.space_group_name_H-M   'P 1'
#
loop_
_entity.id
_entity.type
_entity.pdbx_description
1 polymer ?
#
loop_
_entity_poly.entity_id
_entity_poly.type
_entity_poly.pdbx_seq_one_letter_code
_entity_poly.pdbx_strand_id
1 'polypeptide(L)' 'MSQKSENVCRRCGSRGCSLVKKYGLYLCRQCFREVARTLGFNKYR' A
#
# COMPACT_ATOMS: atom_id res chain seq x y z
N MET A 1 -6.05 -21.82 -10.90
CA MET A 1 -5.24 -20.58 -11.01
C MET A 1 -6.06 -19.42 -10.45
N SER A 2 -6.07 -19.26 -9.11
CA SER A 2 -6.90 -18.22 -8.46
C SER A 2 -6.31 -16.85 -8.76
N GLN A 3 -7.11 -16.00 -9.41
CA GLN A 3 -6.82 -14.61 -9.70
C GLN A 3 -6.60 -13.85 -8.38
N LYS A 4 -5.34 -13.77 -7.94
CA LYS A 4 -4.92 -12.98 -6.79
C LYS A 4 -5.07 -11.53 -7.21
N SER A 5 -6.22 -10.94 -6.91
CA SER A 5 -6.54 -9.55 -7.24
C SER A 5 -5.38 -8.66 -6.79
N GLU A 6 -4.66 -8.07 -7.75
CA GLU A 6 -3.60 -7.08 -7.49
C GLU A 6 -4.15 -5.80 -6.83
N ASN A 7 -5.47 -5.69 -6.70
CA ASN A 7 -6.18 -4.63 -6.01
C ASN A 7 -6.41 -4.96 -4.53
N VAL A 8 -5.43 -5.56 -3.87
CA VAL A 8 -5.49 -5.90 -2.46
C VAL A 8 -4.24 -5.36 -1.76
N CYS A 9 -4.42 -4.74 -0.59
CA CYS A 9 -3.28 -4.33 0.21
C CYS A 9 -2.44 -5.55 0.63
N ARG A 10 -1.13 -5.52 0.37
CA ARG A 10 -0.21 -6.61 0.74
C ARG A 10 -0.06 -6.80 2.25
N ARG A 11 -0.38 -5.79 3.05
CA ARG A 11 -0.22 -5.83 4.52
C ARG A 11 -1.49 -6.23 5.26
N CYS A 12 -2.61 -5.58 4.96
CA CYS A 12 -3.87 -5.81 5.67
C CYS A 12 -4.88 -6.65 4.91
N GLY A 13 -4.62 -7.03 3.65
CA GLY A 13 -5.56 -7.81 2.85
C GLY A 13 -6.84 -7.06 2.45
N SER A 14 -6.95 -5.77 2.79
CA SER A 14 -8.14 -4.98 2.46
C SER A 14 -8.23 -4.73 0.96
N ARG A 15 -9.42 -5.02 0.41
CA ARG A 15 -9.85 -4.64 -0.94
C ARG A 15 -10.50 -3.27 -0.84
N GLY A 16 -9.89 -2.24 -1.40
CA GLY A 16 -10.43 -0.89 -1.33
C GLY A 16 -9.83 0.05 -2.36
N CYS A 17 -10.58 1.10 -2.71
CA CYS A 17 -10.19 2.06 -3.76
C CYS A 17 -8.92 2.87 -3.43
N SER A 18 -8.49 2.93 -2.17
CA SER A 18 -7.33 3.73 -1.73
C SER A 18 -6.04 2.91 -1.57
N LEU A 19 -5.60 2.27 -2.66
CA LEU A 19 -4.34 1.53 -2.70
C LEU A 19 -3.24 2.36 -3.36
N VAL A 20 -2.14 2.53 -2.65
CA VAL A 20 -0.89 3.06 -3.19
C VAL A 20 -0.22 1.94 -3.99
N LYS A 21 -0.46 1.94 -5.30
CA LYS A 21 0.18 1.02 -6.27
C LYS A 21 1.54 1.54 -6.77
N LYS A 22 1.84 2.81 -6.53
CA LYS A 22 3.08 3.46 -6.97
C LYS A 22 4.28 2.77 -6.32
N TYR A 23 5.37 2.65 -7.08
CA TYR A 23 6.60 1.97 -6.68
C TYR A 23 6.41 0.48 -6.32
N GLY A 24 5.34 -0.15 -6.84
CA GLY A 24 5.04 -1.56 -6.57
C GLY A 24 4.74 -1.85 -5.10
N LEU A 25 4.31 -0.86 -4.32
CA LEU A 25 4.06 -1.01 -2.88
C LEU A 25 2.79 -1.81 -2.59
N TYR A 26 1.72 -1.59 -3.36
CA TYR A 26 0.40 -2.23 -3.17
C TYR A 26 -0.06 -2.16 -1.70
N LEU A 27 -0.02 -0.97 -1.11
CA LEU A 27 -0.37 -0.73 0.30
C LEU A 27 -1.60 0.16 0.43
N CYS A 28 -2.45 -0.11 1.41
CA CYS A 28 -3.54 0.76 1.79
C CYS A 28 -3.01 2.08 2.35
N ARG A 29 -3.75 3.21 2.25
CA ARG A 29 -3.28 4.51 2.78
C ARG A 29 -2.87 4.47 4.26
N GLN A 30 -3.58 3.69 5.09
CA GLN A 30 -3.30 3.57 6.52
C GLN A 30 -1.98 2.83 6.73
N CYS A 31 -1.89 1.66 6.11
CA CYS A 31 -0.71 0.82 6.04
C CYS A 31 0.51 1.60 5.55
N PHE A 32 0.36 2.36 4.47
CA PHE A 32 1.42 3.17 3.88
C PHE A 32 1.95 4.21 4.87
N ARG A 33 1.11 4.88 5.67
CA ARG A 33 1.57 5.89 6.65
C ARG A 33 2.48 5.29 7.73
N GLU A 34 2.24 4.04 8.12
CA GLU A 34 3.08 3.36 9.11
C GLU A 34 4.44 2.99 8.53
N VAL A 35 4.48 2.43 7.31
CA VAL A 35 5.73 2.04 6.64
C VAL A 35 6.42 3.21 5.93
N ALA A 36 5.75 4.33 5.69
CA ALA A 36 6.34 5.49 5.01
C ALA A 36 7.59 5.98 5.75
N ARG A 37 7.53 6.03 7.09
CA ARG A 37 8.68 6.42 7.92
C ARG A 37 9.85 5.45 7.78
N THR A 38 9.61 4.15 7.78
CA THR A 38 10.67 3.14 7.69
C THR A 38 11.23 3.00 6.27
N LEU A 39 10.42 3.29 5.25
CA LEU A 39 10.82 3.32 3.84
C LEU A 39 11.59 4.61 3.46
N GLY A 40 11.76 5.56 4.39
CA GLY A 40 12.47 6.81 4.13
C GLY A 40 11.66 7.87 3.40
N PHE A 41 10.33 7.74 3.34
CA PHE A 41 9.46 8.81 2.84
C PHE A 41 9.37 9.92 3.88
N ASN A 42 10.03 11.05 3.60
CA ASN A 42 9.92 12.26 4.39
C ASN A 42 8.86 13.19 3.79
N LYS A 43 8.10 13.87 4.66
CA LYS A 43 7.14 14.89 4.26
C LYS A 43 7.89 16.22 4.12
N TYR A 44 8.15 16.64 2.89
CA TYR A 44 8.89 17.88 2.59
C TYR A 44 7.98 19.13 2.49
N ARG A 45 6.65 18.96 2.52
CA ARG A 45 5.64 20.03 2.51
C ARG A 45 4.37 19.57 3.22
#